data_AF-A0A6M5JBJ9-F1
#
_entry.id   AF-A0A6M5JBJ9-F1
#
_cell.length_a   1.000
_cell.length_b   1.000
_cell.length_c   1.000
_cell.angle_alpha   90.00
_cell.angle_beta   90.00
_cell.angle_gamma   90.00
#
_symmetry.space_group_name_H-M   'P 1'
#
loop_
_entity.id
_entity.type
_entity.pdbx_description
1 polymer ?
#
loop_
_entity_poly.entity_id
_entity_poly.type
_entity_poly.pdbx_seq_one_letter_code
_entity_poly.pdbx_strand_id
1 'polypeptide(L)' 'METIRGAGIDEILAICGGCCSCATCHVYVDASNDIATQASEDEEELLNASSSRRPNSRLSCQIMVTNELDGARFTIAPEG' A
#
# COMPACT_ATOMS: atom_id res chain seq x y z
N MET A 1 2.02 -1.58 6.25
CA MET A 1 3.48 -1.68 6.02
C MET A 1 4.17 -2.37 7.20
N GLU A 2 4.02 -1.85 8.42
CA GLU A 2 4.63 -2.43 9.62
C GLU A 2 4.23 -3.89 9.85
N THR A 3 2.94 -4.22 9.67
CA THR A 3 2.46 -5.61 9.75
C THR A 3 3.11 -6.53 8.71
N ILE A 4 3.34 -6.05 7.49
CA ILE A 4 3.95 -6.83 6.40
C ILE A 4 5.41 -7.15 6.76
N ARG A 5 6.16 -6.14 7.22
CA ARG A 5 7.56 -6.32 7.64
C ARG A 5 7.68 -7.16 8.92
N GLY A 6 6.77 -6.97 9.87
CA GLY A 6 6.68 -7.78 11.09
C GLY A 6 6.40 -9.26 10.83
N ALA A 7 5.79 -9.59 9.68
CA ALA A 7 5.59 -10.96 9.21
C ALA A 7 6.82 -11.56 8.49
N GLY A 8 7.93 -10.81 8.36
CA GLY A 8 9.16 -11.28 7.70
C GLY A 8 9.13 -11.18 6.17
N ILE A 9 8.28 -10.31 5.61
CA ILE A 9 8.18 -10.06 4.18
C ILE A 9 9.01 -8.80 3.87
N ASP A 10 10.23 -9.00 3.38
CA ASP A 10 11.24 -7.96 3.19
C ASP A 10 11.15 -7.26 1.81
N GLU A 11 10.28 -7.70 0.90
CA GLU A 11 10.09 -7.05 -0.41
C GLU A 11 9.52 -5.62 -0.31
N ILE A 12 8.95 -5.23 0.83
CA ILE A 12 8.56 -3.83 1.10
C ILE A 12 9.76 -3.05 1.65
N LEU A 13 10.40 -2.25 0.79
CA LEU A 13 11.59 -1.47 1.17
C LEU A 13 11.27 -0.33 2.15
N ALA A 14 10.13 0.35 1.96
CA ALA A 14 9.68 1.47 2.81
C ALA A 14 10.75 2.55 3.07
N ILE A 15 11.44 3.01 2.02
CA ILE A 15 12.63 3.88 2.11
C ILE A 15 12.38 5.19 2.88
N CYS A 16 11.20 5.80 2.73
CA CYS A 16 10.86 7.03 3.46
C CYS A 16 10.42 6.81 4.92
N GLY A 17 10.42 5.56 5.42
CA GLY A 17 9.94 5.24 6.76
C GLY A 17 8.43 5.38 6.97
N GLY A 18 7.64 5.56 5.90
CA GLY A 18 6.18 5.64 5.97
C GLY A 18 5.58 7.06 5.95
N CYS A 19 6.39 8.09 5.72
CA CYS A 19 5.94 9.49 5.69
C CYS A 19 5.26 9.94 4.39
N CYS A 20 4.72 9.02 3.59
CA CYS A 20 4.11 9.32 2.28
C CYS A 20 5.02 10.17 1.36
N SER A 21 6.29 9.78 1.21
CA SER A 21 7.26 10.52 0.35
C SER A 21 7.97 9.62 -0.68
N CYS A 22 7.55 8.37 -0.80
CA CYS A 22 8.04 7.43 -1.81
C CYS A 22 6.97 6.38 -2.12
N ALA A 23 7.12 5.64 -3.22
CA ALA A 23 6.20 4.57 -3.62
C ALA A 23 6.70 3.14 -3.31
N THR A 24 7.77 2.98 -2.53
CA THR A 24 8.42 1.66 -2.30
C THR A 24 7.71 0.74 -1.30
N CYS A 25 6.50 1.12 -0.87
CA CYS A 25 5.63 0.28 -0.05
C CYS A 25 4.29 -0.03 -0.76
N HIS A 26 4.31 0.08 -2.09
CA HIS A 26 3.17 -0.08 -2.97
C HIS A 26 2.64 -1.52 -2.92
N VAL A 27 1.33 -1.63 -2.67
CA VAL A 27 0.55 -2.86 -2.67
C VAL A 27 -0.72 -2.69 -3.49
N TYR A 28 -1.28 -3.81 -3.93
CA TYR A 28 -2.65 -3.91 -4.41
C TYR A 28 -3.53 -4.45 -3.30
N VAL A 29 -4.66 -3.80 -3.06
CA VAL A 29 -5.61 -4.15 -2.00
C VAL A 29 -6.83 -4.83 -2.64
N ASP A 30 -7.16 -6.03 -2.16
CA ASP A 30 -8.40 -6.73 -2.49
C ASP A 30 -9.19 -6.88 -1.19
N ALA A 31 -10.18 -6.01 -1.02
CA ALA A 31 -11.01 -5.94 0.18
C ALA A 31 -12.47 -5.80 -0.21
N SER A 32 -13.37 -6.31 0.62
CA SER A 32 -14.82 -6.20 0.39
C SER A 32 -15.36 -4.78 0.64
N ASN A 33 -14.55 -3.90 1.23
CA ASN A 33 -14.92 -2.54 1.59
C ASN A 33 -14.13 -1.54 0.74
N ASP A 34 -14.85 -0.61 0.10
CA ASP A 34 -14.30 0.45 -0.76
C ASP A 34 -13.37 1.39 0.00
N ILE A 35 -13.60 1.59 1.30
CA ILE A 35 -12.79 2.47 2.17
C ILE A 35 -11.31 2.07 2.16
N ALA A 36 -11.01 0.78 2.03
CA ALA A 36 -9.63 0.28 1.96
C ALA A 36 -8.90 0.69 0.68
N THR A 37 -9.63 1.11 -0.36
CA THR A 37 -9.07 1.45 -1.69
C THR A 37 -8.92 2.94 -1.93
N GLN A 38 -9.44 3.81 -1.07
CA GLN A 38 -9.33 5.26 -1.24
C GLN A 38 -7.95 5.77 -0.79
N ALA A 39 -7.17 6.26 -1.74
CA ALA A 39 -5.90 6.95 -1.51
C ALA A 39 -6.12 8.47 -1.29
N SER A 40 -5.23 9.12 -0.54
CA SER A 40 -5.19 10.58 -0.44
C SER A 40 -4.61 11.22 -1.72
N GLU A 41 -4.75 12.54 -1.89
CA GLU A 41 -4.15 13.24 -3.03
C GLU A 41 -2.62 13.09 -3.10
N ASP A 42 -1.91 13.27 -1.98
CA ASP A 42 -0.45 13.05 -1.93
C ASP A 42 -0.06 11.60 -2.28
N GLU A 43 -0.86 10.64 -1.81
CA GLU A 43 -0.65 9.22 -2.10
C GLU A 43 -0.88 8.93 -3.60
N GLU A 44 -1.92 9.51 -4.19
CA GLU A 44 -2.26 9.40 -5.60
C GLU A 44 -1.14 9.96 -6.49
N GLU A 45 -0.53 11.09 -6.15
CA GLU A 45 0.60 11.66 -6.90
C GLU A 45 1.80 10.70 -6.95
N LEU A 46 2.14 10.09 -5.82
CA LEU A 46 3.23 9.10 -5.76
C LEU A 46 2.90 7.82 -6.53
N LEU A 47 1.66 7.33 -6.42
CA LEU A 47 1.21 6.15 -7.15
C LEU A 47 1.14 6.41 -8.66
N ASN A 48 0.78 7.63 -9.08
CA ASN A 48 0.74 8.04 -10.48
C ASN A 48 2.10 7.98 -11.19
N ALA A 49 3.18 8.17 -10.44
CA ALA A 49 4.54 8.03 -10.97
C ALA A 49 4.97 6.56 -11.15
N SER A 50 4.23 5.59 -10.59
CA SER A 50 4.54 4.16 -10.70
C SER A 50 3.99 3.55 -11.99
N SER A 51 4.85 2.87 -12.75
CA SER A 51 4.46 2.07 -13.92
C SER A 51 3.55 0.89 -13.57
N SER A 52 3.60 0.45 -12.31
CA SER A 52 2.82 -0.67 -11.77
C SER A 52 1.46 -0.22 -11.21
N ARG A 53 1.03 1.03 -11.43
CA ARG A 53 -0.25 1.54 -10.90
C ARG A 53 -1.46 0.76 -11.41
N ARG A 54 -2.41 0.47 -10.50
CA ARG A 54 -3.72 -0.13 -10.75
C ARG A 54 -4.79 0.63 -9.97
N PRO A 55 -6.09 0.46 -10.30
CA PRO A 55 -7.18 1.12 -9.57
C PRO A 55 -7.22 0.77 -8.07
N ASN A 56 -6.74 -0.40 -7.69
CA ASN A 56 -6.67 -0.85 -6.30
C ASN A 56 -5.26 -0.70 -5.68
N SER A 57 -4.41 0.14 -6.28
CA SER A 57 -3.11 0.50 -5.71
C SER A 57 -3.27 1.30 -4.44
N ARG A 58 -2.45 0.97 -3.43
CA ARG A 58 -2.27 1.76 -2.20
C ARG A 58 -0.80 1.73 -1.77
N LEU A 59 -0.38 2.75 -1.06
CA LEU A 59 0.85 2.73 -0.26
C LEU A 59 0.52 2.08 1.07
N SER A 60 1.07 0.91 1.34
CA SER A 60 0.75 0.14 2.56
C SER A 60 1.08 0.87 3.86
N CYS A 61 1.87 1.94 3.83
CA CYS A 61 2.14 2.80 4.99
C CYS A 61 0.98 3.76 5.32
N GLN A 62 0.11 4.05 4.35
CA GLN A 62 -1.06 4.92 4.52
C GLN A 62 -2.33 4.14 4.88
N ILE A 63 -2.23 2.82 5.01
CA ILE A 63 -3.36 1.95 5.40
C ILE A 63 -3.31 1.74 6.91
N MET A 64 -4.33 2.22 7.62
CA MET A 64 -4.55 1.90 9.02
C MET A 64 -5.18 0.51 9.14
N VAL A 65 -4.59 -0.37 9.94
CA VAL A 65 -5.14 -1.70 10.18
C VAL A 65 -6.33 -1.59 11.15
N THR A 66 -7.53 -1.88 10.67
CA THR A 66 -8.77 -1.92 11.46
C THR A 66 -9.50 -3.24 11.25
N ASN A 67 -10.51 -3.52 12.07
CA ASN A 67 -11.35 -4.73 11.91
C ASN A 67 -12.10 -4.76 10.57
N GLU A 68 -12.24 -3.63 9.87
CA GLU A 68 -12.88 -3.56 8.54
C GLU A 68 -12.02 -4.19 7.44
N LEU A 69 -10.75 -4.49 7.73
CA LEU A 69 -9.83 -5.18 6.84
C LEU A 69 -9.76 -6.69 7.09
N ASP A 70 -10.63 -7.23 7.94
CA ASP A 70 -10.70 -8.68 8.15
C ASP A 70 -11.00 -9.40 6.82
N GLY A 71 -10.16 -10.38 6.48
CA GLY A 71 -10.23 -11.09 5.20
C GLY A 71 -9.67 -10.33 3.98
N ALA A 72 -9.15 -9.11 4.13
CA ALA A 72 -8.52 -8.38 3.04
C ALA A 72 -7.22 -9.08 2.58
N ARG A 73 -7.00 -9.11 1.26
CA ARG A 73 -5.77 -9.63 0.65
C ARG A 73 -4.91 -8.50 0.11
N PHE A 74 -3.63 -8.56 0.43
CA PHE A 74 -2.64 -7.59 -0.05
C PHE A 74 -1.66 -8.32 -0.96
N THR A 75 -1.37 -7.72 -2.11
CA THR A 75 -0.34 -8.21 -3.05
C THR A 75 0.72 -7.14 -3.21
N ILE A 76 1.99 -7.47 -3.06
CA ILE A 76 3.09 -6.52 -3.25
C ILE A 76 3.17 -6.17 -4.74
N ALA A 77 3.21 -4.87 -5.05
CA ALA A 77 3.35 -4.42 -6.42
C ALA A 77 4.79 -4.70 -6.90
N PRO A 78 4.99 -5.11 -8.17
CA PRO A 78 6.33 -5.31 -8.70
C PRO A 78 7.11 -3.99 -8.68
N GLU A 79 8.38 -4.08 -8.31
CA GLU A 79 9.29 -2.93 -8.33
C GLU A 79 9.43 -2.38 -9.76
N GLY A 80 9.37 -1.06 -9.86
CA GLY A 80 9.73 -0.31 -11.07
C GLY A 80 11.14 0.23 -10.97
#